data_AF-A0A0H4A5U9-F1
#
_entry.id   AF-A0A0H4A5U9-F1
#
_cell.length_a   1.000
_cell.length_b   1.000
_cell.length_c   1.000
_cell.angle_alpha   90.00
_cell.angle_beta   90.00
_cell.angle_gamma   90.00
#
_symmetry.space_group_name_H-M   'P 1'
#
loop_
_entity.id
_entity.type
_entity.pdbx_description
1 polymer ?
#
loop_
_entity_poly.entity_id
_entity_poly.type
_entity_poly.pdbx_seq_one_letter_code
_entity_poly.pdbx_strand_id
1 'polypeptide(L)' 'PVVPGGEGPFLVCADLVQDMLLRIKEETGVPVLCLDAQELPFRDRCFDLIWCGLLADHIPSVREWIQELCRVLKPGGR' A
#
# COMPACT_ATOMS: atom_id res chain seq x y z
N PRO A 1 -9.77 -4.13 -2.68
CA PRO A 1 -11.14 -4.49 -2.25
C PRO A 1 -11.55 -3.62 -1.06
N VAL A 2 -12.73 -2.99 -1.15
CA VAL A 2 -13.21 -2.03 -0.16
C VAL A 2 -13.75 -2.80 1.04
N VAL A 3 -13.14 -2.68 2.22
CA VAL A 3 -13.76 -3.13 3.48
C VAL A 3 -14.76 -2.04 3.92
N PRO A 4 -16.06 -2.32 4.02
CA PRO A 4 -17.01 -1.36 4.59
C PRO A 4 -16.96 -1.40 6.12
N GLY A 5 -16.71 -0.23 6.70
CA GLY A 5 -17.24 0.29 7.97
C GLY A 5 -17.38 -0.60 9.20
N GLY A 6 -16.43 -0.46 10.14
CA GLY A 6 -16.58 -0.82 11.55
C GLY A 6 -15.34 -0.37 12.35
N GLU A 7 -15.38 0.85 12.91
CA GLU A 7 -14.43 1.58 13.79
C GLU A 7 -12.91 1.55 13.54
N GLY A 8 -12.40 0.70 12.63
CA GLY A 8 -10.99 0.61 12.26
C GLY A 8 -10.61 1.42 11.03
N PRO A 9 -9.31 1.68 10.81
CA PRO A 9 -8.83 2.34 9.60
C PRO A 9 -9.16 1.50 8.36
N PHE A 10 -9.44 2.19 7.26
CA PHE A 10 -9.48 1.53 5.96
C PHE A 10 -8.08 1.10 5.55
N LEU A 11 -7.85 -0.21 5.40
CA LEU A 11 -6.54 -0.78 5.10
C LEU A 11 -6.43 -1.23 3.64
N VAL A 12 -5.32 -0.86 3.00
CA VAL A 12 -4.89 -1.43 1.72
C VAL A 12 -3.62 -2.23 2.00
N CYS A 13 -3.74 -3.56 1.95
CA CYS A 13 -2.60 -4.47 2.02
C CYS A 13 -2.17 -4.80 0.60
N ALA A 14 -0.90 -4.54 0.26
CA ALA A 14 -0.42 -4.65 -1.10
C ALA A 14 1.03 -5.13 -1.17
N ASP A 15 1.32 -5.92 -2.20
CA ASP A 15 2.66 -6.43 -2.52
C ASP A 15 2.72 -6.78 -4.02
N LEU A 16 3.92 -6.88 -4.58
CA LEU A 16 4.13 -7.35 -5.95
C LEU A 16 4.04 -8.89 -6.02
N VAL A 17 4.34 -9.57 -4.92
CA VAL A 17 4.42 -11.03 -4.85
C VAL A 17 3.05 -11.62 -4.52
N GLN A 18 2.34 -12.06 -5.57
CA GLN A 18 0.98 -12.60 -5.46
C GLN A 18 0.84 -13.75 -4.44
N ASP A 19 1.82 -14.66 -4.36
CA ASP A 19 1.77 -15.79 -3.44
C ASP A 19 1.76 -15.35 -1.96
N MET A 20 2.48 -14.28 -1.62
CA MET A 20 2.46 -13.73 -0.26
C MET A 20 1.09 -13.16 0.07
N LEU A 21 0.46 -12.47 -0.89
CA LEU A 21 -0.88 -11.91 -0.72
C LEU A 21 -1.95 -12.98 -0.55
N LEU A 22 -1.84 -14.10 -1.29
CA LEU A 22 -2.76 -15.22 -1.12
C LEU A 22 -2.68 -15.79 0.31
N ARG A 23 -1.45 -15.99 0.83
CA ARG A 23 -1.25 -16.46 2.21
C ARG A 23 -1.80 -15.48 3.24
N ILE A 24 -1.49 -14.18 3.12
CA ILE A 24 -2.01 -13.14 4.02
C ILE A 24 -3.53 -13.15 4.03
N LYS A 25 -4.15 -13.25 2.85
CA LYS A 25 -5.62 -13.29 2.73
C LYS A 25 -6.21 -14.53 3.39
N GLU A 26 -5.60 -15.70 3.19
CA GLU A 26 -6.04 -16.96 3.81
C GLU A 26 -5.90 -16.94 5.34
N GLU A 27 -4.80 -16.39 5.86
CA GLU A 27 -4.50 -16.37 7.29
C GLU A 27 -5.26 -15.29 8.07
N THR A 28 -5.45 -14.11 7.47
CA THR A 28 -5.96 -12.92 8.18
C THR A 28 -7.36 -12.50 7.74
N GLY A 29 -7.82 -12.96 6.57
CA GLY A 29 -9.05 -12.47 5.94
C GLY A 29 -8.98 -11.02 5.45
N VAL A 30 -7.84 -10.32 5.62
CA VAL A 30 -7.65 -8.95 5.17
C VAL A 30 -7.64 -8.90 3.65
N PRO A 31 -8.35 -7.95 3.02
CA PRO A 31 -8.27 -7.79 1.58
C PRO A 31 -6.89 -7.34 1.12
N VAL A 32 -6.40 -8.02 0.10
CA VAL A 32 -5.09 -7.81 -0.50
C VAL A 32 -5.20 -7.26 -1.93
N LEU A 33 -4.15 -6.60 -2.39
CA LEU A 33 -4.04 -6.04 -3.73
C LEU A 33 -2.64 -6.30 -4.30
N CYS A 34 -2.57 -6.98 -5.44
CA CYS A 34 -1.31 -7.20 -6.16
C CYS A 34 -0.98 -5.94 -6.97
N LEU A 35 0.12 -5.27 -6.66
CA LEU A 35 0.58 -4.08 -7.39
C LEU A 35 2.10 -3.88 -7.23
N ASP A 36 2.68 -3.08 -8.12
CA ASP A 36 4.05 -2.57 -7.98
C ASP A 36 4.02 -1.27 -7.17
N ALA A 37 4.83 -1.18 -6.11
CA ALA A 37 4.89 0.01 -5.28
C ALA A 37 5.50 1.23 -6.00
N GLN A 38 6.19 1.02 -7.12
CA GLN A 38 6.76 2.09 -7.96
C GLN A 38 5.68 2.86 -8.74
N GLU A 39 4.51 2.25 -8.98
CA GLU A 39 3.41 2.87 -9.70
C GLU A 39 2.09 2.57 -8.97
N LEU A 40 1.63 3.53 -8.19
CA LEU A 40 0.48 3.35 -7.32
C LEU A 40 -0.81 3.77 -8.06
N PRO A 41 -1.76 2.86 -8.31
CA PRO A 41 -3.00 3.14 -9.05
C PRO A 41 -4.05 3.86 -8.18
N PHE A 42 -3.62 4.83 -7.38
CA PHE A 42 -4.45 5.60 -6.47
C PHE A 42 -4.42 7.08 -6.85
N ARG A 43 -5.50 7.78 -6.51
CA ARG A 43 -5.60 9.23 -6.66
C ARG A 43 -4.61 9.94 -5.73
N ASP A 44 -4.28 11.17 -6.07
CA ASP A 44 -3.45 12.01 -5.20
C ASP A 44 -4.15 12.24 -3.85
N ARG A 45 -3.35 12.33 -2.78
CA ARG A 45 -3.80 12.73 -1.44
C ARG A 45 -4.98 11.91 -0.92
N CYS A 46 -4.92 10.58 -1.01
CA CYS A 46 -5.97 9.69 -0.53
C CYS A 46 -5.62 8.87 0.71
N PHE A 47 -4.35 8.73 1.06
CA PHE A 47 -3.92 8.01 2.25
C PHE A 47 -3.54 8.96 3.39
N ASP A 48 -3.91 8.59 4.61
CA ASP A 48 -3.51 9.28 5.84
C ASP A 48 -2.17 8.75 6.38
N LEU A 49 -1.89 7.48 6.10
CA LEU A 49 -0.68 6.76 6.53
C LEU A 49 -0.25 5.77 5.45
N ILE A 50 1.05 5.72 5.16
CA ILE A 50 1.69 4.64 4.43
C ILE A 50 2.71 3.96 5.34
N TRP A 51 2.65 2.64 5.40
CA TRP A 51 3.64 1.83 6.07
C TRP A 51 4.30 0.89 5.08
N CYS A 52 5.62 0.84 5.11
CA CYS A 52 6.40 -0.04 4.28
C CYS A 52 7.56 -0.62 5.09
N GLY A 53 7.65 -1.95 5.16
CA GLY A 53 8.74 -2.65 5.84
C GLY A 53 9.58 -3.42 4.83
N LEU A 54 10.91 -3.25 4.88
CA LEU A 54 11.89 -4.06 4.14
C LEU A 54 11.76 -4.06 2.59
N LEU A 55 11.06 -3.09 2.00
CA LEU A 55 10.94 -2.98 0.54
C LEU A 55 12.02 -2.11 -0.11
N ALA A 56 12.53 -1.10 0.61
CA ALA A 56 13.32 -0.02 0.01
C ALA A 56 14.55 -0.51 -0.77
N ASP A 57 15.22 -1.56 -0.29
CA ASP A 57 16.39 -2.16 -0.95
C ASP A 57 16.06 -2.83 -2.29
N HIS A 58 14.80 -3.13 -2.55
CA HIS A 58 14.32 -3.73 -3.80
C HIS A 58 13.83 -2.70 -4.82
N ILE A 59 13.80 -1.41 -4.45
CA ILE A 59 13.33 -0.33 -5.32
C ILE A 59 14.50 0.25 -6.13
N PRO A 60 14.48 0.15 -7.48
CA PRO A 60 15.55 0.68 -8.34
C PRO A 60 15.78 2.19 -8.20
N SER A 61 14.69 2.97 -8.13
CA SER A 61 14.74 4.43 -7.97
C SER A 61 13.97 4.86 -6.72
N VAL A 62 14.66 4.84 -5.58
CA VAL A 62 14.07 5.24 -4.27
C VAL A 62 13.51 6.66 -4.32
N ARG A 63 14.11 7.56 -5.11
CA ARG A 63 13.63 8.94 -5.26
C ARG A 63 12.26 9.00 -5.92
N GLU A 64 12.08 8.33 -7.06
CA GLU A 64 10.80 8.30 -7.78
C GLU A 64 9.74 7.60 -6.94
N TRP A 65 10.10 6.51 -6.28
CA TRP A 65 9.21 5.83 -5.37
C TRP A 65 8.74 6.72 -4.21
N ILE A 66 9.64 7.46 -3.55
CA ILE A 66 9.25 8.42 -2.51
C ILE A 66 8.32 9.50 -3.07
N GLN A 67 8.56 9.99 -4.29
CA GLN A 67 7.67 10.96 -4.93
C GLN A 67 6.27 10.37 -5.13
N GLU A 68 6.18 9.11 -5.53
CA GLU A 68 4.92 8.38 -5.69
C GLU A 68 4.19 8.17 -4.36
N LEU A 69 4.91 7.82 -3.29
CA LEU A 69 4.35 7.77 -1.93
C LEU A 69 3.81 9.14 -1.48
N CYS A 70 4.59 10.21 -1.70
CA CYS A 70 4.18 11.58 -1.36
C CYS A 70 2.96 12.04 -2.19
N ARG A 71 2.83 11.61 -3.44
CA ARG A 71 1.70 11.96 -4.31
C ARG A 71 0.38 11.44 -3.73
N VAL A 72 0.36 10.19 -3.28
CA VAL A 72 -0.86 9.56 -2.76
C VAL A 72 -1.13 9.87 -1.28
N LEU A 73 -0.14 10.35 -0.53
CA LEU A 73 -0.30 10.84 0.85
C LEU A 73 -1.03 12.19 0.89
N LYS A 74 -1.95 12.34 1.84
CA LYS A 74 -2.56 13.64 2.15
C LYS A 74 -1.51 14.60 2.72
N PRO A 75 -1.70 15.93 2.60
CA PRO A 75 -0.84 16.90 3.30
C PRO A 75 -0.84 16.62 4.80
N GLY A 76 0.35 16.43 5.39
CA GLY A 76 0.50 16.06 6.79
C GLY A 76 0.27 14.57 7.11
N GLY A 77 0.00 13.74 6.09
CA GLY A 77 0.01 12.29 6.20
C GLY A 77 1.40 11.75 6.54
N ARG A 78 1.45 10.52 7.06
CA ARG A 78 2.67 9.88 7.54
C ARG A 78 3.14 8.75 6.64
#